data_AF-A0A2R5GBF5-F1
#
_entry.id   AF-A0A2R5GBF5-F1
#
_cell.length_a   1.000
_cell.length_b   1.000
_cell.length_c   1.000
_cell.angle_alpha   90.00
_cell.angle_beta   90.00
_cell.angle_gamma   90.00
#
_symmetry.space_group_name_H-M   'P 1'
#
loop_
_entity.id
_entity.type
_entity.pdbx_description
1 polymer ?
#
loop_
_entity_poly.entity_id
_entity_poly.type
_entity_poly.pdbx_seq_one_letter_code
_entity_poly.pdbx_strand_id
1 'polypeptide(L)'
;MGGALGVERKANEVRDLGLQYLAAQREMQMALNLAQARDFLQYLAGLWTGCATLGVVTALRGKFPKPLAVPIGVLPLVMIYQADMAYFTKIRRVCKEAEHIMVDERWRFVPPTKAPFYKFYENEAAFLDSQPMKLGDRVGSYWPAYVRGFLETPPFQAADEPFRSETP
;
A
#
# COMPACT_ATOMS: atom_id res chain seq x y z
N MET A 1 20.41 -29.91 -40.86
CA MET A 1 20.64 -28.96 -39.76
C MET A 1 19.72 -27.72 -39.75
N GLY A 2 19.06 -27.32 -40.86
CA GLY A 2 18.21 -26.12 -40.89
C GLY A 2 16.86 -26.21 -40.15
N GLY A 3 16.29 -27.40 -39.96
CA GLY A 3 14.99 -27.57 -39.29
C GLY A 3 15.00 -27.28 -37.79
N ALA A 4 16.05 -27.69 -37.07
CA ALA A 4 16.19 -27.48 -35.63
C ALA A 4 16.29 -25.99 -35.26
N LEU A 5 17.07 -25.22 -36.03
CA LEU A 5 17.19 -23.77 -35.88
C LEU A 5 15.89 -23.01 -36.18
N GLY A 6 15.00 -23.57 -37.01
CA GLY A 6 13.69 -22.99 -37.29
C GLY A 6 12.69 -23.24 -36.16
N VAL A 7 12.73 -24.42 -35.54
CA VAL A 7 11.87 -24.78 -34.40
C VAL A 7 12.25 -23.97 -33.16
N GLU A 8 13.55 -23.84 -32.86
CA GLU A 8 14.01 -23.03 -31.73
C GLU A 8 13.66 -21.54 -31.89
N ARG A 9 13.73 -21.00 -33.11
CA ARG A 9 13.35 -19.61 -33.38
C ARG A 9 11.86 -19.37 -33.09
N LYS A 10 11.00 -20.26 -33.56
CA LYS A 10 9.55 -20.20 -33.29
C LYS A 10 9.25 -20.39 -31.80
N ALA A 11 9.97 -21.27 -31.11
CA ALA A 11 9.82 -21.47 -29.68
C ALA A 11 10.21 -20.22 -28.87
N ASN A 12 11.30 -19.55 -29.26
CA ASN A 12 11.71 -18.29 -28.64
C ASN A 12 10.73 -17.15 -28.94
N GLU A 13 10.20 -17.07 -30.16
CA GLU A 13 9.17 -16.07 -30.51
C GLU A 13 7.89 -16.25 -29.68
N VAL A 14 7.40 -17.48 -29.51
CA VAL A 14 6.23 -17.76 -28.66
C VAL A 14 6.51 -17.42 -27.20
N ARG A 15 7.72 -17.67 -26.71
CA ARG A 15 8.14 -17.29 -25.36
C ARG A 15 8.17 -15.77 -25.19
N ASP A 16 8.76 -15.05 -26.14
CA ASP A 16 8.88 -13.60 -26.12
C ASP A 16 7.49 -12.94 -26.18
N LEU A 17 6.58 -13.45 -27.02
CA LEU A 17 5.18 -13.03 -27.04
C LEU A 17 4.51 -13.28 -25.69
N GLY A 18 4.69 -14.47 -25.11
CA GLY A 18 4.17 -14.79 -23.77
C GLY A 18 4.65 -13.82 -22.69
N LEU A 19 5.94 -13.47 -22.71
CA LEU A 19 6.52 -12.49 -21.79
C LEU A 19 5.94 -11.09 -21.99
N GLN A 20 5.70 -10.68 -23.24
CA GLN A 20 5.05 -9.40 -23.55
C GLN A 20 3.61 -9.35 -23.04
N TYR A 21 2.82 -10.42 -23.24
CA TYR A 21 1.46 -10.49 -22.72
C TYR A 21 1.42 -10.40 -21.18
N LEU A 22 2.31 -11.12 -20.50
CA LEU A 22 2.41 -11.07 -19.04
C LEU A 22 2.81 -9.68 -18.53
N ALA A 23 3.72 -9.00 -19.24
CA ALA A 23 4.11 -7.64 -18.91
C ALA A 23 2.93 -6.65 -19.08
N ALA A 24 2.19 -6.75 -20.19
CA ALA A 24 1.01 -5.92 -20.45
C ALA A 24 -0.11 -6.14 -19.41
N GLN A 25 -0.37 -7.38 -19.02
CA GLN A 25 -1.35 -7.69 -17.96
C GLN A 25 -0.95 -7.11 -16.61
N ARG A 26 0.34 -7.13 -16.27
CA ARG A 26 0.85 -6.51 -15.04
C ARG A 26 0.68 -5.00 -15.06
N GLU A 27 1.02 -4.35 -16.17
CA GLU A 27 0.82 -2.90 -16.34
C GLU A 27 -0.65 -2.52 -16.21
N MET A 28 -1.55 -3.28 -16.83
CA MET A 28 -2.99 -3.08 -16.71
C MET A 28 -3.48 -3.23 -15.26
N GLN A 29 -3.02 -4.27 -14.54
CA GLN A 29 -3.40 -4.47 -13.14
C GLN A 29 -2.88 -3.35 -12.24
N MET A 30 -1.66 -2.84 -12.48
CA MET A 30 -1.11 -1.71 -11.74
C MET A 30 -1.93 -0.42 -12.00
N ALA A 31 -2.32 -0.18 -13.25
CA ALA A 31 -3.16 0.95 -13.62
C ALA A 31 -4.52 0.90 -12.90
N LEU A 32 -5.17 -0.27 -12.90
CA LEU A 32 -6.44 -0.48 -12.21
C LEU A 32 -6.32 -0.28 -10.69
N ASN A 33 -5.27 -0.82 -10.07
CA ASN A 33 -5.03 -0.64 -8.65
C ASN A 33 -4.83 0.84 -8.28
N LEU A 34 -4.08 1.58 -9.10
CA LEU A 34 -3.86 3.02 -8.88
C LEU A 34 -5.14 3.83 -9.10
N ALA A 35 -5.90 3.56 -10.16
CA ALA A 35 -7.18 4.18 -10.42
C ALA A 35 -8.18 3.94 -9.27
N GLN A 36 -8.25 2.70 -8.77
CA GLN A 36 -9.09 2.36 -7.63
C GLN A 36 -8.64 3.09 -6.35
N ALA A 37 -7.34 3.22 -6.12
CA ALA A 37 -6.83 3.97 -4.98
C ALA A 37 -7.21 5.46 -5.04
N ARG A 38 -7.19 6.08 -6.23
CA ARG A 38 -7.62 7.48 -6.43
C ARG A 38 -9.11 7.68 -6.12
N ASP A 39 -9.96 6.81 -6.65
CA ASP A 39 -11.41 6.87 -6.38
C ASP A 39 -11.70 6.59 -4.90
N PHE A 40 -11.02 5.62 -4.28
CA PHE A 40 -11.15 5.36 -2.85
C PHE A 40 -10.72 6.55 -1.96
N LEU A 41 -9.66 7.28 -2.35
CA LEU A 41 -9.25 8.48 -1.64
C LEU A 41 -10.35 9.55 -1.63
N GLN A 42 -11.12 9.68 -2.72
CA GLN A 42 -12.26 10.62 -2.77
C GLN A 42 -13.36 10.21 -1.79
N TYR A 43 -13.66 8.91 -1.69
CA TYR A 43 -14.59 8.39 -0.68
C TYR A 43 -14.12 8.65 0.76
N LEU A 44 -12.84 8.41 1.04
CA LEU A 44 -12.26 8.68 2.35
C LEU A 44 -12.27 10.17 2.70
N ALA A 45 -11.94 11.03 1.73
CA ALA A 45 -11.99 12.48 1.93
C ALA A 45 -13.42 12.96 2.20
N GLY A 46 -14.41 12.42 1.49
CA GLY A 46 -15.82 12.68 1.74
C GLY A 46 -16.26 12.25 3.15
N LEU A 47 -15.84 11.07 3.60
CA LEU A 47 -16.13 10.62 4.96
C LEU A 47 -15.44 11.51 5.99
N TRP A 48 -14.15 11.78 5.82
CA TRP A 48 -13.36 12.57 6.77
C TRP A 48 -13.94 13.97 6.95
N THR A 49 -14.26 14.64 5.85
CA THR A 49 -14.88 15.98 5.87
C THR A 49 -16.27 15.96 6.52
N GLY A 50 -17.08 14.94 6.25
CA GLY A 50 -18.37 14.73 6.91
C GLY A 50 -18.23 14.50 8.42
N CYS A 51 -17.35 13.59 8.83
CA CYS A 51 -17.06 13.29 10.23
C CYS A 51 -16.49 14.50 10.97
N ALA A 52 -15.59 15.26 10.35
CA ALA A 52 -15.02 16.48 10.93
C ALA A 52 -16.11 17.53 11.16
N THR A 53 -16.98 17.75 10.17
CA THR A 53 -18.10 18.71 10.28
C THR A 53 -19.07 18.31 11.38
N LEU A 54 -19.46 17.04 11.42
CA LEU A 54 -20.30 16.50 12.49
C LEU A 54 -19.62 16.62 13.86
N GLY A 55 -18.32 16.33 13.95
CA GLY A 55 -17.53 16.50 15.17
C GLY A 55 -17.59 17.94 15.70
N VAL A 56 -17.42 18.94 14.83
CA VAL A 56 -17.51 20.35 15.21
C VAL A 56 -18.93 20.73 15.66
N VAL A 57 -19.96 20.38 14.87
CA VAL A 57 -21.37 20.69 15.19
C VAL A 57 -21.80 20.09 16.53
N THR A 58 -21.31 18.89 16.81
CA THR A 58 -21.69 18.15 18.02
C THR A 58 -20.93 18.62 19.25
N ALA A 59 -19.67 19.06 19.09
CA ALA A 59 -18.93 19.77 20.12
C ALA A 59 -19.62 21.08 20.52
N LEU A 60 -20.14 21.84 19.54
CA LEU A 60 -20.90 23.07 19.79
C LEU A 60 -22.26 22.82 20.47
N ARG A 61 -22.90 21.66 20.21
CA ARG A 61 -24.21 21.31 20.78
C ARG A 61 -24.14 20.49 22.08
N GLY A 62 -22.95 20.09 22.53
CA GLY A 62 -22.70 19.42 23.81
C GLY A 62 -23.33 18.02 23.97
N LYS A 63 -23.92 17.45 22.92
CA LYS A 63 -24.66 16.18 22.97
C LYS A 63 -24.26 15.28 21.80
N PHE A 64 -23.22 14.46 21.97
CA PHE A 64 -23.01 13.31 21.09
C PHE A 64 -22.52 12.09 21.86
N PRO A 65 -23.15 10.94 21.68
CA PRO A 65 -22.63 9.68 22.21
C PRO A 65 -21.38 9.27 21.42
N LYS A 66 -20.21 9.53 22.00
CA LYS A 66 -18.89 9.07 21.51
C LYS A 66 -18.85 7.60 21.04
N PRO A 67 -19.50 6.62 21.71
CA PRO A 67 -19.44 5.21 21.25
C PRO A 67 -20.21 4.91 19.96
N LEU A 68 -21.16 5.77 19.55
CA LEU A 68 -21.92 5.58 18.31
C LEU A 68 -21.26 6.21 17.08
N ALA A 69 -20.22 7.04 17.26
CA ALA A 69 -19.58 7.76 16.15
C ALA A 69 -18.86 6.82 15.17
N VAL A 70 -18.23 5.75 15.67
CA VAL A 70 -17.49 4.77 14.85
C VAL A 70 -18.42 3.96 13.93
N PRO A 71 -19.48 3.28 14.42
CA PRO A 71 -20.37 2.53 13.54
C PRO A 71 -21.14 3.44 12.58
N ILE A 72 -21.49 4.67 12.96
CA ILE A 72 -22.20 5.61 12.08
C ILE A 72 -21.29 6.21 11.00
N GLY A 73 -19.98 6.35 11.26
CA GLY A 73 -19.03 6.83 10.25
C GLY A 73 -18.59 5.72 9.29
N VAL A 74 -18.06 4.63 9.83
CA VAL A 74 -17.35 3.62 9.03
C VAL A 74 -18.32 2.71 8.27
N LEU A 75 -19.40 2.27 8.92
CA LEU A 75 -20.31 1.28 8.32
C LEU A 75 -21.04 1.83 7.08
N PRO A 76 -21.61 3.06 7.11
CA PRO A 76 -22.26 3.63 5.93
C PRO A 76 -21.28 3.94 4.80
N LEU A 77 -20.02 4.31 5.10
CA LEU A 77 -19.02 4.49 4.06
C LEU A 77 -18.82 3.20 3.25
N VAL A 78 -18.62 2.07 3.95
CA VAL A 78 -18.43 0.77 3.28
C VAL A 78 -19.69 0.41 2.48
N MET A 79 -20.88 0.59 3.05
CA MET A 79 -22.14 0.33 2.35
C MET A 79 -22.29 1.16 1.07
N ILE A 80 -22.05 2.47 1.14
CA ILE A 80 -22.15 3.38 -0.03
C ILE A 80 -21.10 3.02 -1.08
N TYR A 81 -19.87 2.73 -0.65
CA TYR A 81 -18.79 2.32 -1.55
C TYR A 81 -19.12 1.01 -2.28
N GLN A 82 -19.68 0.03 -1.57
CA GLN A 82 -20.10 -1.25 -2.17
C GLN A 82 -21.33 -1.07 -3.07
N ALA A 83 -22.29 -0.24 -2.67
CA ALA A 83 -23.44 0.09 -3.50
C ALA A 83 -23.02 0.79 -4.80
N ASP A 84 -22.08 1.75 -4.75
CA ASP A 84 -21.57 2.43 -5.95
C ASP A 84 -20.81 1.45 -6.86
N MET A 85 -20.13 0.47 -6.27
CA MET A 85 -19.44 -0.58 -7.01
C MET A 85 -20.40 -1.58 -7.69
N ALA A 86 -21.53 -1.90 -7.05
CA ALA A 86 -22.47 -2.91 -7.54
C ALA A 86 -23.48 -2.36 -8.57
N TYR A 87 -23.93 -1.12 -8.42
CA TYR A 87 -25.08 -0.61 -9.18
C TYR A 87 -24.83 0.67 -9.98
N PHE A 88 -23.77 1.40 -9.67
CA PHE A 88 -23.58 2.74 -10.21
C PHE A 88 -22.34 2.83 -11.14
N THR A 89 -21.86 4.05 -11.33
CA THR A 89 -20.89 4.42 -12.37
C THR A 89 -19.43 4.16 -11.98
N LYS A 90 -19.16 3.64 -10.77
CA LYS A 90 -17.81 3.46 -10.24
C LYS A 90 -16.88 2.71 -11.17
N ILE A 91 -17.30 1.53 -11.63
CA ILE A 91 -16.49 0.68 -12.51
C ILE A 91 -16.11 1.46 -13.77
N ARG A 92 -17.06 2.20 -14.34
CA ARG A 92 -16.82 3.02 -15.53
C ARG A 92 -15.83 4.15 -15.27
N ARG A 93 -15.89 4.82 -14.11
CA ARG A 93 -14.92 5.86 -13.73
C ARG A 93 -13.52 5.28 -13.54
N VAL A 94 -13.41 4.17 -12.81
CA VAL A 94 -12.13 3.48 -12.56
C VAL A 94 -11.50 2.98 -13.86
N CYS A 95 -12.28 2.39 -14.78
CA CYS A 95 -11.77 1.97 -16.08
C CYS A 95 -11.27 3.15 -16.92
N LYS A 96 -12.02 4.26 -16.95
CA LYS A 96 -11.62 5.47 -17.68
C LYS A 96 -10.32 6.07 -17.09
N GLU A 97 -10.20 6.09 -15.78
CA GLU A 97 -8.99 6.56 -15.10
C GLU A 97 -7.80 5.64 -15.35
N ALA A 98 -8.02 4.31 -15.34
CA ALA A 98 -6.98 3.35 -15.67
C ALA A 98 -6.47 3.52 -17.11
N GLU A 99 -7.37 3.79 -18.07
CA GLU A 99 -7.01 4.11 -19.45
C GLU A 99 -6.15 5.38 -19.54
N HIS A 100 -6.57 6.46 -18.86
CA HIS A 100 -5.78 7.69 -18.76
C HIS A 100 -4.39 7.42 -18.15
N ILE A 101 -4.29 6.63 -17.07
CA ILE A 101 -2.99 6.30 -16.47
C ILE A 101 -2.10 5.51 -17.45
N MET A 102 -2.67 4.57 -18.21
CA MET A 102 -1.90 3.78 -19.18
C MET A 102 -1.36 4.62 -20.36
N VAL A 103 -2.10 5.65 -20.78
CA VAL A 103 -1.71 6.52 -21.90
C VAL A 103 -0.78 7.65 -21.41
N ASP A 104 -1.17 8.37 -20.37
CA ASP A 104 -0.55 9.64 -19.98
C ASP A 104 0.44 9.51 -18.81
N GLU A 105 0.30 8.48 -17.96
CA GLU A 105 1.07 8.33 -16.73
C GLU A 105 1.88 7.03 -16.63
N ARG A 106 2.12 6.36 -17.77
CA ARG A 106 2.79 5.05 -17.84
C ARG A 106 4.17 5.03 -17.17
N TRP A 107 4.85 6.17 -17.11
CA TRP A 107 6.14 6.34 -16.45
C TRP A 107 6.12 6.03 -14.94
N ARG A 108 4.95 6.03 -14.30
CA ARG A 108 4.79 5.66 -12.88
C ARG A 108 4.94 4.17 -12.62
N PHE A 109 4.81 3.34 -13.66
CA PHE A 109 4.97 1.89 -13.56
C PHE A 109 6.45 1.52 -13.61
N VAL A 110 7.16 1.81 -12.52
CA VAL A 110 8.56 1.41 -12.36
C VAL A 110 8.58 0.03 -11.69
N PRO A 111 9.23 -0.98 -12.29
CA PRO A 111 9.48 -2.24 -11.60
C PRO A 111 10.13 -1.96 -10.24
N PRO A 112 9.78 -2.67 -9.16
CA PRO A 112 10.36 -2.42 -7.84
C PRO A 112 11.89 -2.44 -7.89
N THR A 113 12.51 -3.30 -8.69
CA THR A 113 13.97 -3.33 -8.94
C THR A 113 14.58 -2.02 -9.43
N LYS A 114 13.81 -1.20 -10.15
CA LYS A 114 14.23 0.09 -10.70
C LYS A 114 13.79 1.27 -9.83
N ALA A 115 13.09 1.03 -8.73
CA ALA A 115 12.72 2.09 -7.81
C ALA A 115 13.97 2.62 -7.07
N PRO A 116 14.10 3.94 -6.85
CA PRO A 116 15.28 4.52 -6.22
C PRO A 116 15.53 3.97 -4.81
N PHE A 117 14.48 3.52 -4.13
CA PHE A 117 14.56 2.91 -2.80
C PHE A 117 14.89 1.40 -2.80
N TYR A 118 14.88 0.72 -3.96
CA TYR A 118 15.15 -0.72 -4.02
C TYR A 118 16.52 -1.11 -3.49
N LYS A 119 17.53 -0.26 -3.75
CA LYS A 119 18.91 -0.45 -3.29
C LYS A 119 19.04 -0.55 -1.76
N PHE A 120 18.09 0.02 -1.00
CA PHE A 120 18.07 -0.13 0.45
C PHE A 120 17.73 -1.57 0.88
N TYR A 121 16.92 -2.28 0.09
CA TYR A 121 16.46 -3.63 0.39
C TYR A 121 17.38 -4.73 -0.15
N GLU A 122 18.17 -4.47 -1.20
CA GLU A 122 19.06 -5.47 -1.80
C GLU A 122 20.14 -5.93 -0.82
N ASN A 123 20.75 -4.99 -0.09
CA ASN A 123 21.73 -5.28 0.95
C ASN A 123 21.11 -6.00 2.16
N GLU A 124 19.86 -5.66 2.51
CA GLU A 124 19.12 -6.30 3.60
C GLU A 124 18.66 -7.72 3.23
N ALA A 125 18.19 -7.94 2.01
CA ALA A 125 17.79 -9.26 1.51
C ALA A 125 19.01 -10.19 1.41
N ALA A 126 20.14 -9.71 0.90
CA ALA A 126 21.40 -10.46 0.89
C ALA A 126 21.87 -10.82 2.31
N PHE A 127 21.67 -9.93 3.28
CA PHE A 127 21.93 -10.21 4.69
C PHE A 127 21.00 -11.30 5.22
N LEU A 128 19.69 -11.24 4.95
CA LEU A 128 18.72 -12.25 5.40
C LEU A 128 18.97 -13.63 4.76
N ASP A 129 19.30 -13.69 3.48
CA ASP A 129 19.62 -14.93 2.76
C ASP A 129 20.94 -15.56 3.24
N SER A 130 21.90 -14.74 3.70
CA SER A 130 23.18 -15.22 4.22
C SER A 130 23.09 -15.87 5.61
N GLN A 131 21.97 -15.69 6.32
CA GLN A 131 21.78 -16.26 7.65
C GLN A 131 20.94 -17.53 7.57
N PRO A 132 21.50 -18.73 7.83
CA PRO A 132 20.68 -19.92 7.96
C PRO A 132 19.78 -19.75 9.18
N MET A 133 18.45 -19.78 8.98
CA MET A 133 17.48 -19.68 10.08
C MET A 133 17.81 -20.71 11.15
N LYS A 134 18.30 -20.26 12.31
CA LYS A 134 18.63 -21.16 13.43
C LYS A 134 17.38 -21.38 14.27
N LEU A 135 17.14 -22.64 14.63
CA LEU A 135 16.05 -23.02 15.50
C LEU A 135 16.25 -22.38 16.89
N GLY A 136 15.41 -21.41 17.25
CA GLY A 136 15.49 -20.67 18.52
C GLY A 136 15.61 -19.16 18.38
N ASP A 137 15.90 -18.65 17.17
CA ASP A 137 15.94 -17.21 16.95
C ASP A 137 14.52 -16.60 17.00
N ARG A 138 14.42 -15.42 17.64
CA ARG A 138 13.15 -14.68 17.69
C ARG A 138 12.75 -14.30 16.26
N VAL A 139 11.46 -14.38 15.94
CA VAL A 139 10.93 -13.92 14.65
C VAL A 139 11.36 -12.48 14.35
N GLY A 140 11.46 -11.64 15.41
CA GLY A 140 11.95 -10.26 15.41
C GLY A 140 13.38 -10.04 14.86
N SER A 141 14.25 -11.05 14.95
CA SER A 141 15.68 -10.93 14.62
C SER A 141 15.94 -10.73 13.12
N TYR A 142 15.00 -11.19 12.29
CA TYR A 142 15.06 -11.20 10.83
C TYR A 142 14.23 -10.09 10.19
N TRP A 143 13.71 -9.15 10.99
CA TRP A 143 12.96 -8.03 10.44
C TRP A 143 13.91 -7.02 9.77
N PRO A 144 13.44 -6.31 8.74
CA PRO A 144 14.19 -5.23 8.11
C PRO A 144 14.65 -4.17 9.12
N ALA A 145 15.78 -3.50 8.87
CA ALA A 145 16.41 -2.63 9.87
C ALA A 145 15.52 -1.46 10.29
N TYR A 146 14.69 -0.95 9.37
CA TYR A 146 13.74 0.12 9.66
C TYR A 146 12.60 -0.31 10.61
N VAL A 147 12.30 -1.61 10.72
CA VAL A 147 11.33 -2.13 11.70
C VAL A 147 12.02 -2.39 13.04
N ARG A 148 13.28 -2.85 13.04
CA ARG A 148 14.07 -3.02 14.27
C ARG A 148 14.22 -1.71 15.04
N GLY A 149 14.53 -0.60 14.36
CA GLY A 149 14.64 0.71 14.99
C GLY A 149 13.36 1.23 15.65
N PHE A 150 12.18 0.79 15.19
CA PHE A 150 10.89 1.14 15.81
C PHE A 150 10.57 0.30 17.05
N LEU A 151 11.06 -0.94 17.11
CA LEU A 151 10.84 -1.87 18.22
C LEU A 151 11.94 -1.77 19.30
N GLU A 152 13.08 -1.16 18.99
CA GLU A 152 14.20 -0.96 19.91
C GLU A 152 14.05 0.28 20.81
N THR A 153 13.11 1.19 20.52
CA THR A 153 12.68 2.18 21.51
C THR A 153 11.64 1.55 22.45
N PRO A 154 11.89 1.44 23.77
CA PRO A 154 10.87 1.00 24.70
C PRO A 154 9.67 1.97 24.63
N PRO A 155 8.41 1.48 24.65
CA PRO A 155 7.23 2.32 24.41
C PRO A 155 6.94 3.37 25.49
N PHE A 156 7.76 3.46 26.53
CA PHE A 156 7.68 4.47 27.58
C PHE A 156 9.03 4.51 28.29
N GLN A 157 9.86 5.50 28.00
CA GLN A 157 10.95 5.83 28.91
C GLN A 157 10.29 6.57 30.07
N ALA A 158 10.09 5.85 31.19
CA ALA A 158 9.74 6.48 32.45
C ALA A 158 10.79 7.58 32.68
N ALA A 159 10.31 8.81 32.82
CA ALA A 159 11.14 9.93 33.22
C ALA A 159 11.57 9.70 34.67
N ASP A 160 12.58 8.86 34.85
CA ASP A 160 13.22 8.61 36.14
C ASP A 160 14.34 9.65 36.32
N GLU A 161 13.99 10.92 36.18
CA GLU A 161 14.81 11.98 36.76
C GLU A 161 14.28 12.27 38.16
N PRO A 162 14.95 11.79 39.23
CA PRO A 162 14.60 12.24 40.57
C PRO A 162 14.95 13.72 40.67
N PHE A 163 13.96 14.54 41.00
CA PHE A 163 14.11 15.93 41.43
C PHE A 163 15.15 16.00 42.55
N ARG A 164 16.42 16.23 42.19
CA ARG A 164 17.49 16.50 43.14
C ARG A 164 17.50 18.00 43.37
N SER A 165 16.81 18.40 44.44
CA SER A 165 17.10 19.66 45.13
C SER A 165 18.56 19.63 45.57
N GLU A 166 19.33 20.64 45.18
CA GLU A 166 20.31 21.33 46.03
C GLU A 166 21.02 22.41 45.18
N THR A 167 20.58 23.65 45.35
CA THR A 167 21.49 24.80 45.43
C THR A 167 22.26 24.68 46.76
N PRO A 168 23.50 25.19 46.85
CA PRO A 168 23.79 26.62 46.77
C PRO A 168 24.44 27.06 45.45
#